data_AF-A0A0F9BWM6-F1
#
_entry.id   AF-A0A0F9BWM6-F1
#
_cell.length_a   1.000
_cell.length_b   1.000
_cell.length_c   1.000
_cell.angle_alpha   90.00
_cell.angle_beta   90.00
_cell.angle_gamma   90.00
#
_symmetry.space_group_name_H-M   'P 1'
#
loop_
_entity.id
_entity.type
_entity.pdbx_description
1 polymer ?
#
loop_
_entity_poly.entity_id
_entity_poly.type
_entity_poly.pdbx_seq_one_letter_code
_entity_poly.pdbx_strand_id
1 'polypeptide(L)'
;MAVEVTKTAAEGDAVAEEILDRAAEELAAMVAAVASRLGFSSAAFPLAMAGGALLRAEGLQSRVADRLRMLDLDPAPCRSVESPVVGAVTLARAEAAR
;
A
#
# COMPACT_ATOMS: atom_id res chain seq x y z
N MET A 1 3.57 -15.16 -8.13
CA MET A 1 2.16 -15.33 -8.56
C MET A 1 1.50 -14.02 -9.00
N ALA A 2 1.77 -12.84 -8.40
CA ALA A 2 1.14 -11.59 -8.85
C ALA A 2 1.74 -10.96 -10.14
N VAL A 3 2.88 -11.46 -10.62
CA VAL A 3 3.64 -10.83 -11.73
C VAL A 3 2.93 -10.97 -13.08
N GLU A 4 2.25 -12.08 -13.32
CA GLU A 4 1.55 -12.30 -14.60
C GLU A 4 0.35 -11.38 -14.74
N VAL A 5 -0.49 -11.27 -13.71
CA VAL A 5 -1.66 -10.37 -13.73
C VAL A 5 -1.23 -8.92 -13.99
N THR A 6 -0.17 -8.46 -13.34
CA THR A 6 0.32 -7.08 -13.51
C THR A 6 0.87 -6.84 -14.90
N LYS A 7 1.55 -7.83 -15.48
CA LYS A 7 2.08 -7.75 -16.83
C LYS A 7 0.93 -7.73 -17.86
N THR A 8 -0.02 -8.65 -17.71
CA THR A 8 -1.18 -8.75 -18.62
C THR A 8 -2.08 -7.51 -18.54
N ALA A 9 -2.25 -6.92 -17.35
CA ALA A 9 -2.92 -5.63 -17.20
C ALA A 9 -2.17 -4.50 -17.93
N ALA A 10 -0.83 -4.46 -17.85
CA ALA A 10 -0.03 -3.48 -18.59
C ALA A 10 -0.11 -3.64 -20.12
N GLU A 11 -0.47 -4.84 -20.59
CA GLU A 11 -0.74 -5.13 -22.00
C GLU A 11 -2.19 -4.77 -22.42
N GLY A 12 -3.01 -4.23 -21.50
CA GLY A 12 -4.37 -3.75 -21.76
C GLY A 12 -5.46 -4.80 -21.61
N ASP A 13 -5.17 -5.93 -20.95
CA ASP A 13 -6.20 -6.93 -20.64
C ASP A 13 -7.17 -6.42 -19.59
N ALA A 14 -8.44 -6.30 -19.97
CA ALA A 14 -9.49 -5.72 -19.13
C ALA A 14 -9.75 -6.54 -17.85
N VAL A 15 -9.58 -7.86 -17.87
CA VAL A 15 -9.82 -8.70 -16.70
C VAL A 15 -8.70 -8.52 -15.68
N ALA A 16 -7.46 -8.48 -16.16
CA ALA A 16 -6.30 -8.22 -15.33
C ALA A 16 -6.33 -6.82 -14.72
N GLU A 17 -6.77 -5.81 -15.48
CA GLU A 17 -7.00 -4.46 -14.95
C GLU A 17 -8.08 -4.46 -13.85
N GLU A 18 -9.22 -5.12 -14.06
CA GLU A 18 -10.29 -5.22 -13.05
C GLU A 18 -9.77 -5.88 -11.76
N ILE A 19 -8.95 -6.93 -11.88
CA ILE A 19 -8.35 -7.60 -10.71
C ILE A 19 -7.49 -6.62 -9.91
N LEU A 20 -6.67 -5.80 -10.57
CA LEU A 20 -5.84 -4.82 -9.88
C LEU A 20 -6.65 -3.68 -9.26
N ASP A 21 -7.71 -3.22 -9.93
CA ASP A 21 -8.59 -2.19 -9.40
C ASP A 21 -9.34 -2.66 -8.15
N ARG A 22 -9.86 -3.90 -8.18
CA ARG A 22 -10.52 -4.50 -7.01
C ARG A 22 -9.54 -4.69 -5.85
N ALA A 23 -8.32 -5.14 -6.13
CA ALA A 23 -7.29 -5.27 -5.11
C ALA A 23 -6.92 -3.91 -4.48
N ALA A 24 -6.83 -2.86 -5.31
CA ALA A 24 -6.58 -1.51 -4.83
C ALA A 24 -7.75 -0.96 -3.99
N GLU A 25 -8.98 -1.23 -4.39
CA GLU A 25 -10.18 -0.87 -3.66
C GLU A 25 -10.25 -1.51 -2.28
N GLU A 26 -10.07 -2.83 -2.20
CA GLU A 26 -10.09 -3.57 -0.94
C GLU A 26 -8.99 -3.08 0.00
N LEU A 27 -7.78 -2.84 -0.51
CA LEU A 27 -6.67 -2.35 0.29
C LEU A 27 -6.88 -0.90 0.76
N ALA A 28 -7.39 -0.02 -0.11
CA ALA A 28 -7.71 1.35 0.27
C ALA A 28 -8.81 1.41 1.35
N ALA A 29 -9.82 0.55 1.27
CA ALA A 29 -10.85 0.44 2.29
C ALA A 29 -10.27 0.02 3.66
N MET A 30 -9.35 -0.94 3.68
CA MET A 30 -8.65 -1.33 4.91
C MET A 30 -7.82 -0.19 5.50
N VAL A 31 -7.07 0.54 4.67
CA VAL A 31 -6.28 1.69 5.11
C VAL A 31 -7.18 2.80 5.63
N ALA A 32 -8.27 3.12 4.94
CA ALA A 32 -9.23 4.14 5.36
C ALA A 32 -9.88 3.83 6.72
N ALA A 33 -10.23 2.56 6.96
CA ALA A 33 -10.77 2.12 8.24
C ALA A 33 -9.78 2.37 9.40
N VAL A 34 -8.49 2.11 9.19
CA VAL A 34 -7.45 2.35 10.21
C VAL A 34 -7.17 3.85 10.36
N ALA A 35 -7.06 4.59 9.25
CA ALA A 35 -6.83 6.04 9.25
C ALA A 35 -7.93 6.78 10.05
N SER A 36 -9.19 6.40 9.84
CA SER A 36 -10.32 6.93 10.61
C SER A 36 -10.18 6.65 12.12
N ARG A 37 -9.84 5.41 12.49
CA ARG A 37 -9.65 5.02 13.91
C ARG A 37 -8.47 5.74 14.58
N LEU A 38 -7.45 6.13 13.81
CA LEU A 38 -6.28 6.86 14.29
C LEU A 38 -6.45 8.38 14.22
N GLY A 39 -7.55 8.89 13.66
CA GLY A 39 -7.81 10.33 13.52
C GLY A 39 -7.01 11.01 12.40
N PHE A 40 -6.63 10.28 11.34
CA PHE A 40 -5.87 10.80 10.20
C PHE A 40 -6.75 11.40 9.08
N SER A 41 -8.04 11.64 9.33
CA SER A 41 -9.02 12.04 8.31
C SER A 41 -8.92 13.48 7.82
N SER A 42 -8.09 14.33 8.43
CA SER A 42 -8.04 15.77 8.14
C SER A 42 -6.65 16.30 7.79
N ALA A 43 -5.65 15.43 7.71
CA ALA A 43 -4.28 15.83 7.44
C ALA A 43 -3.54 14.76 6.64
N ALA A 44 -2.52 15.19 5.92
CA ALA A 44 -1.57 14.30 5.28
C ALA A 44 -0.97 13.32 6.29
N PHE A 45 -0.89 12.05 5.93
CA PHE A 45 -0.22 11.03 6.74
C PHE A 45 0.77 10.20 5.93
N PRO A 46 1.92 9.84 6.50
CA PRO A 46 2.85 8.94 5.83
C PRO A 46 2.24 7.55 5.70
N LEU A 47 2.31 6.97 4.50
CA LEU A 47 1.85 5.61 4.23
C LEU A 47 3.03 4.73 3.81
N ALA A 48 3.37 3.77 4.65
CA ALA A 48 4.37 2.75 4.32
C ALA A 48 3.71 1.59 3.58
N MET A 49 4.22 1.24 2.41
CA MET A 49 3.77 0.13 1.58
C MET A 49 4.83 -0.98 1.60
N ALA A 50 4.43 -2.16 2.04
CA ALA A 50 5.32 -3.31 2.18
C ALA A 50 4.66 -4.59 1.62
N GLY A 51 5.49 -5.58 1.31
CA GLY A 51 5.02 -6.88 0.82
C GLY A 51 5.14 -7.03 -0.70
N GLY A 52 5.38 -8.27 -1.14
CA GLY A 52 5.78 -8.55 -2.53
C GLY A 52 4.77 -8.13 -3.59
N ALA A 53 3.47 -8.14 -3.29
CA ALA A 53 2.46 -7.65 -4.22
C ALA A 53 2.58 -6.14 -4.42
N LEU A 54 2.57 -5.34 -3.35
CA LEU A 54 2.70 -3.88 -3.46
C LEU A 54 4.05 -3.44 -4.04
N LEU A 55 5.14 -4.15 -3.72
CA LEU A 55 6.48 -3.78 -4.17
C LEU A 55 6.80 -4.20 -5.61
N ARG A 56 6.11 -5.21 -6.16
CA ARG A 56 6.40 -5.77 -7.49
C ARG A 56 5.27 -5.63 -8.50
N ALA A 57 4.06 -5.32 -8.05
CA ALA A 57 2.96 -5.02 -8.94
C ALA A 57 3.08 -3.57 -9.41
N GLU A 58 3.53 -3.41 -10.65
CA GLU A 58 3.53 -2.11 -11.31
C GLU A 58 2.11 -1.51 -11.30
N GLY A 59 2.01 -0.23 -10.95
CA GLY A 59 0.74 0.49 -10.89
C GLY A 59 -0.17 0.20 -9.68
N LEU A 60 0.04 -0.88 -8.91
CA LEU A 60 -0.82 -1.17 -7.76
C LEU A 60 -0.69 -0.10 -6.66
N GLN A 61 0.52 0.39 -6.40
CA GLN A 61 0.76 1.44 -5.41
C GLN A 61 0.03 2.75 -5.76
N SER A 62 0.08 3.15 -7.02
CA SER A 62 -0.61 4.36 -7.49
C SER A 62 -2.13 4.17 -7.43
N ARG A 63 -2.65 3.02 -7.87
CA ARG A 63 -4.10 2.72 -7.76
C ARG A 63 -4.60 2.80 -6.32
N VAL A 64 -3.84 2.28 -5.35
CA VAL A 64 -4.18 2.39 -3.93
C VAL A 64 -4.16 3.85 -3.46
N ALA A 65 -3.12 4.60 -3.80
CA ALA A 65 -3.01 6.02 -3.44
C ALA A 65 -4.15 6.85 -4.05
N ASP A 66 -4.51 6.60 -5.30
CA ASP A 66 -5.60 7.27 -6.00
C ASP A 66 -6.94 6.95 -5.35
N ARG A 67 -7.18 5.67 -5.02
CA ARG A 67 -8.41 5.26 -4.32
C ARG A 67 -8.53 5.88 -2.93
N LEU A 68 -7.42 6.03 -2.21
CA LEU A 68 -7.42 6.75 -0.93
C LEU A 68 -7.75 8.23 -1.10
N ARG A 69 -7.24 8.90 -2.14
CA ARG A 69 -7.61 10.29 -2.44
C ARG A 69 -9.09 10.43 -2.81
N MET A 70 -9.67 9.44 -3.48
CA MET A 70 -11.12 9.40 -3.76
C MET A 70 -11.97 9.23 -2.48
N LEU A 71 -11.38 8.79 -1.38
CA LEU A 71 -12.01 8.69 -0.06
C LEU A 71 -11.69 9.91 0.83
N ASP A 72 -11.25 11.02 0.24
CA ASP A 72 -10.83 12.25 0.93
C ASP A 72 -9.69 12.05 1.95
N LEU A 73 -8.82 11.05 1.71
CA LEU A 73 -7.62 10.82 2.50
C LEU A 73 -6.37 11.28 1.74
N ASP A 74 -5.38 11.79 2.47
CA ASP A 74 -4.12 12.27 1.90
C ASP A 74 -2.91 11.43 2.39
N PRO A 75 -2.63 10.28 1.74
CA PRO A 75 -1.47 9.47 2.07
C PRO A 75 -0.20 10.13 1.48
N ALA A 76 0.43 11.04 2.23
CA ALA A 76 1.65 11.72 1.84
C ALA A 76 2.67 11.81 3.00
N PRO A 77 3.92 11.32 2.80
CA PRO A 77 4.42 10.59 1.63
C PRO A 77 4.04 9.10 1.63
N CYS A 78 3.78 8.54 0.45
CA CYS A 78 3.75 7.10 0.21
C CYS A 78 5.19 6.56 0.02
N ARG A 79 5.61 5.54 0.78
CA ARG A 79 6.96 4.98 0.71
C ARG A 79 6.95 3.45 0.66
N SER A 80 7.70 2.90 -0.28
CA SER A 80 8.02 1.47 -0.33
C SER A 80 8.98 1.08 0.79
N VAL A 81 8.70 -0.05 1.46
CA VAL A 81 9.56 -0.63 2.49
C VAL A 81 10.14 -1.95 1.99
N GLU A 82 11.34 -1.90 1.43
CA GLU A 82 12.00 -3.07 0.84
C GLU A 82 12.52 -4.06 1.87
N SER A 83 13.01 -3.56 3.01
CA SER A 83 13.67 -4.36 4.04
C SER A 83 12.98 -4.20 5.39
N PRO A 84 11.78 -4.80 5.57
CA PRO A 84 11.05 -4.72 6.84
C PRO A 84 11.84 -5.35 8.01
N VAL A 85 12.80 -6.24 7.72
CA VAL A 85 13.69 -6.85 8.72
C VAL A 85 14.54 -5.81 9.48
N VAL A 86 14.86 -4.66 8.86
CA VAL A 86 15.59 -3.58 9.55
C VAL A 86 14.79 -3.07 10.75
N GLY A 87 13.47 -2.96 10.60
CA GLY A 87 12.56 -2.56 11.69
C GLY A 87 12.59 -3.57 12.84
N ALA A 88 12.52 -4.87 12.52
CA ALA A 88 12.58 -5.92 13.54
C ALA A 88 13.89 -5.89 14.34
N VAL A 89 15.04 -5.78 13.66
CA VAL A 89 16.35 -5.69 14.32
C VAL A 89 16.48 -4.43 15.17
N THR A 90 15.93 -3.30 14.69
CA THR A 90 15.94 -2.03 15.43
C THR A 90 15.14 -2.13 16.72
N LEU A 91 13.96 -2.74 16.66
CA LEU A 91 13.12 -2.99 17.85
C LEU A 91 13.80 -3.94 18.83
N ALA A 92 14.40 -5.05 18.34
CA ALA A 92 15.11 -6.00 19.20
C ALA A 92 16.30 -5.36 19.92
N ARG A 93 17.07 -4.50 19.23
CA ARG A 93 18.19 -3.76 19.85
C ARG A 93 17.70 -2.77 20.91
N ALA A 94 16.58 -2.09 20.67
CA ALA A 94 15.99 -1.18 21.64
C ALA A 94 15.49 -1.92 22.89
N GLU A 95 14.93 -3.12 22.75
CA GLU A 95 14.50 -3.95 23.87
C GLU A 95 15.67 -4.54 24.65
N ALA A 96 16.72 -5.03 23.98
CA ALA A 96 17.91 -5.57 24.64
C ALA A 96 18.73 -4.51 25.40
N ALA A 97 18.48 -3.21 25.15
CA ALA A 97 19.09 -2.09 25.85
C ALA A 97 18.24 -1.57 27.04
N ARG A 98 17.05 -2.14 27.27
CA ARG A 98 16.24 -1.89 28.48
C ARG A 98 16.65 -2.83 29.60
#